data_AF-A0AAU5RC66-F1
#
_entry.id   AF-A0AAU5RC66-F1
#
_cell.length_a   1.000
_cell.length_b   1.000
_cell.length_c   1.000
_cell.angle_alpha   90.00
_cell.angle_beta   90.00
_cell.angle_gamma   90.00
#
_symmetry.space_group_name_H-M   'P 1'
#
loop_
_entity.id
_entity.type
_entity.pdbx_description
1 polymer ?
#
loop_
_entity_poly.entity_id
_entity_poly.type
_entity_poly.pdbx_seq_one_letter_code
_entity_poly.pdbx_strand_id
1 'polypeptide(L)'
;MTTDHELSSGFRAPAHPALAFETYSEYEVATAPRTVTGQLFHYTSTTAAVTGILATGTLRLSPYKSTNDLWESQPHYPTLSAHHDDEGLDAGFSLWDEIDRQLRLHAKVGCLTQDVALPSDVFNPDALRGWAHLSQWAHYGAGHTGVCLRFDWDKLVESFLEHAGPASFAFHGPVRYLSSQDSPPTRGVDVGQVAEFGADAVALAYAEANKDSLFFRKHIDWDSEAEYRLILLNQSTEFDYVDIRTALTGVVLGNAFPQEHVRGLLEALKPYPDVTVEYLQFLNRRLHCYPFEGIVPQPRPLSAQAWPAPRRDGSLAERLLALRSAETEAEARRRAAALLVQEPLTQLAEGAARLASQLSLWPGTEVDSYSRTTAVPGHLHARSPGVPGEVVHYERGFLCVVENLPRQSHTLTASAAIQVLDDEKLRLHAVVDTEHWLPDGNQREEHWRSEWEIHAADAPAALAALLSELTAAVQHARTAFDDTRCASSQSEEAP
;
A
#
# COMPACT_ATOMS: atom_id res chain seq x y z
N MET A 1 -60.11 12.67 22.95
CA MET A 1 -59.88 11.95 21.67
C MET A 1 -58.79 12.71 20.94
N THR A 2 -57.56 12.40 21.30
CA THR A 2 -56.34 13.08 20.85
C THR A 2 -55.46 11.98 20.28
N THR A 3 -55.11 12.17 19.02
CA THR A 3 -54.37 11.24 18.16
C THR A 3 -52.91 11.15 18.58
N ASP A 4 -52.47 9.94 18.89
CA ASP A 4 -51.07 9.57 19.09
C ASP A 4 -50.31 9.65 17.76
N HIS A 5 -49.26 10.46 17.73
CA HIS A 5 -48.22 10.44 16.71
C HIS A 5 -46.99 9.75 17.32
N GLU A 6 -46.85 8.44 17.06
CA GLU A 6 -45.61 7.71 17.30
C GLU A 6 -44.56 8.16 16.27
N LEU A 7 -43.58 8.95 16.74
CA LEU A 7 -42.33 9.20 16.02
C LEU A 7 -41.42 7.99 16.22
N SER A 8 -41.49 7.04 15.28
CA SER A 8 -40.51 5.96 15.16
C SER A 8 -39.15 6.54 14.73
N SER A 9 -38.30 6.84 15.72
CA SER A 9 -36.88 7.14 15.52
C SER A 9 -36.12 5.86 15.17
N GLY A 10 -36.15 5.47 13.89
CA GLY A 10 -35.26 4.47 13.34
C GLY A 10 -33.86 5.06 13.18
N PHE A 11 -33.07 5.07 14.24
CA PHE A 11 -31.62 5.23 14.14
C PHE A 11 -31.08 4.03 13.35
N ARG A 12 -30.98 4.16 12.03
CA ARG A 12 -30.19 3.24 11.22
C ARG A 12 -28.74 3.37 11.69
N ALA A 13 -28.18 2.28 12.18
CA ALA A 13 -26.74 2.15 12.39
C ALA A 13 -26.01 2.63 11.11
N PRO A 14 -24.90 3.36 11.24
CA PRO A 14 -24.19 3.87 10.08
C PRO A 14 -23.80 2.70 9.18
N ALA A 15 -24.03 2.92 7.88
CA ALA A 15 -23.62 2.02 6.83
C ALA A 15 -22.11 1.71 6.98
N HIS A 16 -21.73 0.47 6.65
CA HIS A 16 -20.39 -0.11 6.83
C HIS A 16 -19.25 0.94 6.68
N PRO A 17 -18.27 1.01 7.60
CA PRO A 17 -17.16 1.98 7.53
C PRO A 17 -16.33 1.93 6.24
N ALA A 18 -16.49 0.86 5.44
CA ALA A 18 -15.97 0.73 4.08
C ALA A 18 -16.52 1.78 3.09
N LEU A 19 -17.65 2.45 3.38
CA LEU A 19 -18.20 3.49 2.50
C LEU A 19 -17.43 4.81 2.52
N ALA A 20 -16.49 4.99 3.46
CA ALA A 20 -15.59 6.15 3.47
C ALA A 20 -14.42 6.00 2.49
N PHE A 21 -14.23 4.82 1.89
CA PHE A 21 -13.09 4.51 1.02
C PHE A 21 -13.57 4.14 -0.38
N GLU A 22 -12.89 4.62 -1.42
CA GLU A 22 -13.24 4.32 -2.82
C GLU A 22 -13.04 2.85 -3.17
N THR A 23 -12.15 2.15 -2.46
CA THR A 23 -11.83 0.74 -2.72
C THR A 23 -11.54 -0.02 -1.42
N TYR A 24 -11.70 -1.33 -1.46
CA TYR A 24 -11.32 -2.23 -0.37
C TYR A 24 -9.82 -2.11 -0.01
N SER A 25 -8.95 -1.92 -1.00
CA SER A 25 -7.50 -1.76 -0.78
C SER A 25 -7.15 -0.50 0.02
N GLU A 26 -7.86 0.61 -0.21
CA GLU A 26 -7.65 1.84 0.57
C GLU A 26 -8.09 1.66 2.02
N TYR A 27 -9.25 1.03 2.24
CA TYR A 27 -9.71 0.69 3.58
C TYR A 27 -8.70 -0.20 4.32
N GLU A 28 -8.19 -1.23 3.64
CA GLU A 28 -7.23 -2.18 4.20
C GLU A 28 -5.93 -1.47 4.63
N VAL A 29 -5.33 -0.66 3.76
CA VAL A 29 -4.11 0.10 4.10
C VAL A 29 -4.37 1.11 5.22
N ALA A 30 -5.50 1.83 5.19
CA ALA A 30 -5.82 2.85 6.19
C ALA A 30 -6.03 2.26 7.60
N THR A 31 -6.62 1.06 7.69
CA THR A 31 -7.00 0.41 8.95
C THR A 31 -6.01 -0.67 9.42
N ALA A 32 -5.05 -1.06 8.57
CA ALA A 32 -4.03 -2.03 8.92
C ALA A 32 -3.21 -1.59 10.14
N PRO A 33 -2.87 -2.53 11.05
CA PRO A 33 -2.00 -2.23 12.17
C PRO A 33 -0.62 -1.80 11.66
N ARG A 34 -0.08 -0.73 12.25
CA ARG A 34 1.19 -0.13 11.84
C ARG A 34 2.28 -0.51 12.82
N THR A 35 3.40 -0.97 12.31
CA THR A 35 4.59 -1.26 13.13
C THR A 35 5.69 -0.30 12.74
N VAL A 36 6.07 0.60 13.66
CA VAL A 36 7.27 1.43 13.48
C VAL A 36 8.47 0.50 13.43
N THR A 37 9.31 0.66 12.40
CA THR A 37 10.52 -0.14 12.25
C THR A 37 11.72 0.58 12.89
N GLY A 38 12.85 -0.12 13.02
CA GLY A 38 14.12 0.46 13.47
C GLY A 38 14.85 1.24 12.36
N GLN A 39 14.13 1.80 11.37
CA GLN A 39 14.72 2.47 10.22
C GLN A 39 14.27 3.93 10.09
N LEU A 40 15.21 4.79 9.72
CA LEU A 40 14.97 6.18 9.34
C LEU A 40 15.47 6.46 7.93
N PHE A 41 14.83 7.41 7.26
CA PHE A 41 15.08 7.71 5.85
C PHE A 41 15.41 9.19 5.64
N HIS A 42 16.39 9.50 4.80
CA HIS A 42 16.72 10.88 4.41
C HIS A 42 16.74 11.02 2.89
N TYR A 43 15.85 11.86 2.38
CA TYR A 43 15.72 12.14 0.96
C TYR A 43 16.62 13.30 0.55
N THR A 44 17.35 13.13 -0.55
CA THR A 44 18.22 14.20 -1.05
C THR A 44 18.54 14.05 -2.53
N SER A 45 19.17 15.09 -3.11
CA SER A 45 19.71 15.03 -4.45
C SER A 45 20.95 14.12 -4.53
N THR A 46 21.18 13.52 -5.69
CA THR A 46 22.37 12.67 -5.92
C THR A 46 23.66 13.42 -5.67
N THR A 47 23.75 14.70 -6.06
CA THR A 47 24.93 15.54 -5.80
C THR A 47 25.16 15.68 -4.30
N ALA A 48 24.14 16.07 -3.53
CA ALA A 48 24.27 16.25 -2.08
C ALA A 48 24.64 14.94 -1.36
N ALA A 49 24.08 13.81 -1.78
CA ALA A 49 24.45 12.50 -1.25
C ALA A 49 25.91 12.16 -1.55
N VAL A 50 26.32 12.21 -2.83
CA VAL A 50 27.64 11.73 -3.27
C VAL A 50 28.77 12.64 -2.81
N THR A 51 28.65 13.96 -3.01
CA THR A 51 29.74 14.90 -2.72
C THR A 51 29.71 15.46 -1.30
N GLY A 52 28.56 15.39 -0.64
CA GLY A 52 28.37 15.80 0.75
C GLY A 52 28.37 14.58 1.66
N ILE A 53 27.18 14.00 1.84
CA ILE A 53 26.88 13.07 2.94
C ILE A 53 27.76 11.82 2.93
N LEU A 54 27.86 11.13 1.80
CA LEU A 54 28.61 9.87 1.68
C LEU A 54 30.12 10.11 1.68
N ALA A 55 30.58 11.19 1.03
CA ALA A 55 31.99 11.56 0.98
C ALA A 55 32.55 11.97 2.35
N THR A 56 31.77 12.70 3.16
CA THR A 56 32.19 13.12 4.51
C THR A 56 31.83 12.09 5.58
N GLY A 57 30.86 11.21 5.30
CA GLY A 57 30.28 10.31 6.29
C GLY A 57 29.52 11.04 7.39
N THR A 58 28.94 12.19 7.05
CA THR A 58 28.20 13.00 8.01
C THR A 58 26.85 13.50 7.47
N LEU A 59 25.86 13.58 8.36
CA LEU A 59 24.58 14.21 8.10
C LEU A 59 24.59 15.63 8.66
N ARG A 60 24.28 16.61 7.81
CA ARG A 60 24.23 18.02 8.20
C ARG A 60 22.95 18.34 8.97
N LEU A 61 23.08 18.94 10.14
CA LEU A 61 21.99 19.59 10.87
C LEU A 61 21.96 21.08 10.49
N SER A 62 20.78 21.57 10.09
CA SER A 62 20.61 22.94 9.59
C SER A 62 19.94 23.84 10.63
N PRO A 63 20.22 25.16 10.68
CA PRO A 63 19.51 26.07 11.58
C PRO A 63 18.00 25.95 11.43
N TYR A 64 17.29 25.88 12.55
CA TYR A 64 15.84 25.60 12.59
C TYR A 64 15.01 26.61 11.78
N LYS A 65 15.45 27.88 11.70
CA LYS A 65 14.83 28.90 10.83
C LYS A 65 14.76 28.54 9.34
N SER A 66 15.50 27.52 8.89
CA SER A 66 15.58 27.10 7.48
C SER A 66 14.53 26.06 7.09
N THR A 67 13.64 25.68 8.02
CA THR A 67 12.54 24.76 7.76
C THR A 67 11.50 25.38 6.83
N ASN A 68 10.73 24.53 6.13
CA ASN A 68 9.73 24.98 5.16
C ASN A 68 8.36 25.26 5.78
N ASP A 69 8.05 24.73 6.97
CA ASP A 69 6.76 25.00 7.62
C ASP A 69 6.74 26.42 8.18
N LEU A 70 5.65 27.15 7.92
CA LEU A 70 5.42 28.48 8.46
C LEU A 70 5.27 28.46 9.98
N TRP A 71 4.79 27.37 10.58
CA TRP A 71 4.75 27.27 12.05
C TRP A 71 6.14 27.25 12.70
N GLU A 72 7.17 26.88 11.93
CA GLU A 72 8.52 26.66 12.43
C GLU A 72 9.50 27.75 11.99
N SER A 73 9.32 28.23 10.76
CA SER A 73 10.18 29.24 10.14
C SER A 73 9.86 30.67 10.62
N GLN A 74 8.66 30.91 11.13
CA GLN A 74 8.27 32.22 11.68
C GLN A 74 8.78 32.42 13.12
N PRO A 75 8.94 33.68 13.57
CA PRO A 75 9.39 33.97 14.93
C PRO A 75 8.48 33.39 16.02
N HIS A 76 9.09 32.92 17.11
CA HIS A 76 8.37 32.43 18.28
C HIS A 76 8.47 33.43 19.44
N TYR A 77 7.33 33.91 19.92
CA TYR A 77 7.26 34.90 20.99
C TYR A 77 6.67 34.30 22.27
N PRO A 78 7.50 33.95 23.27
CA PRO A 78 6.99 33.43 24.53
C PRO A 78 6.22 34.49 25.30
N THR A 79 5.28 34.07 26.14
CA THR A 79 4.68 34.96 27.14
C THR A 79 5.76 35.42 28.10
N LEU A 80 5.85 36.74 28.34
CA LEU A 80 6.79 37.32 29.29
C LEU A 80 6.09 37.60 30.62
N SER A 81 6.74 37.29 31.73
CA SER A 81 6.32 37.65 33.09
C SER A 81 7.38 38.52 33.76
N ALA A 82 6.94 39.51 34.53
CA ALA A 82 7.81 40.37 35.32
C ALA A 82 7.27 40.48 36.75
N HIS A 83 8.17 40.59 37.72
CA HIS A 83 7.86 40.85 39.12
C HIS A 83 7.91 42.35 39.43
N HIS A 84 7.39 42.75 40.60
CA HIS A 84 7.39 44.16 41.01
C HIS A 84 8.82 44.75 41.12
N ASP A 85 9.82 43.92 41.40
CA ASP A 85 11.20 44.37 41.54
C ASP A 85 11.91 44.54 40.18
N ASP A 86 11.26 44.16 39.06
CA ASP A 86 11.76 44.28 37.69
C ASP A 86 11.37 45.63 37.03
N GLU A 87 10.91 46.61 37.81
CA GLU A 87 10.50 47.93 37.33
C GLU A 87 11.63 48.64 36.57
N GLY A 88 11.40 48.92 35.28
CA GLY A 88 12.34 49.63 34.41
C GLY A 88 13.13 48.75 33.43
N LEU A 89 12.96 47.43 33.45
CA LEU A 89 13.48 46.55 32.41
C LEU A 89 12.65 46.68 31.11
N ASP A 90 13.33 46.85 29.97
CA ASP A 90 12.68 46.90 28.65
C ASP A 90 12.27 45.48 28.22
N ALA A 91 11.09 45.04 28.65
CA ALA A 91 10.45 43.79 28.22
C ALA A 91 9.71 43.92 26.87
N GLY A 92 10.21 44.77 25.98
CA GLY A 92 9.63 45.05 24.66
C GLY A 92 9.99 44.03 23.58
N PHE A 93 9.71 44.39 22.33
CA PHE A 93 9.98 43.56 21.14
C PHE A 93 11.46 43.14 21.00
N SER A 94 12.39 43.94 21.51
CA SER A 94 13.83 43.66 21.49
C SER A 94 14.20 42.37 22.23
N LEU A 95 13.58 42.12 23.40
CA LEU A 95 13.81 40.90 24.17
C LEU A 95 13.21 39.67 23.45
N TRP A 96 12.02 39.82 22.87
CA TRP A 96 11.42 38.78 22.05
C TRP A 96 12.29 38.40 20.85
N ASP A 97 12.78 39.40 20.11
CA ASP A 97 13.66 39.17 18.97
C ASP A 97 14.96 38.49 19.39
N GLU A 98 15.52 38.84 20.55
CA GLU A 98 16.72 38.18 21.07
C GLU A 98 16.43 36.74 21.50
N ILE A 99 15.36 36.45 22.23
CA ILE A 99 14.98 35.07 22.60
C ILE A 99 14.73 34.24 21.34
N ASP A 100 13.98 34.76 20.38
CA ASP A 100 13.70 34.07 19.12
C ASP A 100 14.99 33.80 18.32
N ARG A 101 15.88 34.80 18.24
CA ARG A 101 17.20 34.66 17.61
C ARG A 101 18.00 33.54 18.28
N GLN A 102 17.99 33.50 19.62
CA GLN A 102 18.63 32.44 20.40
C GLN A 102 18.02 31.08 20.06
N LEU A 103 16.69 30.94 20.04
CA LEU A 103 16.05 29.66 19.73
C LEU A 103 16.31 29.18 18.30
N ARG A 104 16.11 30.03 17.28
CA ARG A 104 16.07 29.56 15.88
C ARG A 104 17.43 29.56 15.17
N LEU A 105 18.39 30.38 15.59
CA LEU A 105 19.75 30.34 15.04
C LEU A 105 20.62 29.27 15.71
N HIS A 106 20.38 29.02 17.00
CA HIS A 106 21.21 28.12 17.79
C HIS A 106 20.62 26.70 17.91
N ALA A 107 19.37 26.48 17.51
CA ALA A 107 18.83 25.16 17.21
C ALA A 107 19.19 24.69 15.81
N LYS A 108 19.74 23.48 15.69
CA LYS A 108 20.00 22.78 14.43
C LYS A 108 19.13 21.56 14.38
N VAL A 109 18.55 21.31 13.20
CA VAL A 109 17.64 20.20 12.96
C VAL A 109 18.15 19.30 11.83
N GLY A 110 18.10 18.00 12.09
CA GLY A 110 18.14 16.96 11.08
C GLY A 110 16.74 16.37 10.91
N CYS A 111 16.21 16.43 9.70
CA CYS A 111 14.89 15.92 9.35
C CYS A 111 15.02 14.57 8.63
N LEU A 112 14.35 13.55 9.17
CA LEU A 112 14.29 12.18 8.64
C LEU A 112 12.83 11.75 8.52
N THR A 113 12.54 10.72 7.74
CA THR A 113 11.25 10.05 7.65
C THR A 113 11.29 8.75 8.45
N GLN A 114 10.33 8.55 9.34
CA GLN A 114 10.18 7.32 10.10
C GLN A 114 9.52 6.24 9.25
N ASP A 115 10.09 5.03 9.30
CA ASP A 115 9.56 3.89 8.55
C ASP A 115 8.47 3.14 9.33
N VAL A 116 7.44 2.74 8.59
CA VAL A 116 6.31 1.98 9.10
C VAL A 116 6.06 0.77 8.19
N ALA A 117 6.04 -0.41 8.78
CA ALA A 117 5.67 -1.65 8.11
C ALA A 117 4.18 -1.97 8.33
N LEU A 118 3.55 -2.51 7.29
CA LEU A 118 2.23 -3.13 7.34
C LEU A 118 2.36 -4.67 7.31
N PRO A 119 1.35 -5.41 7.77
CA PRO A 119 1.30 -6.86 7.63
C PRO A 119 1.41 -7.32 6.18
N SER A 120 2.03 -8.49 5.96
CA SER A 120 2.30 -9.02 4.61
C SER A 120 1.05 -9.46 3.84
N ASP A 121 -0.06 -9.71 4.55
CA ASP A 121 -1.36 -10.07 4.00
C ASP A 121 -2.16 -8.86 3.48
N VAL A 122 -1.74 -7.63 3.81
CA VAL A 122 -2.30 -6.40 3.22
C VAL A 122 -1.98 -6.34 1.74
N PHE A 123 -2.92 -5.91 0.91
CA PHE A 123 -2.78 -5.86 -0.56
C PHE A 123 -1.60 -5.02 -1.08
N ASN A 124 -1.16 -4.03 -0.29
CA ASN A 124 0.04 -3.25 -0.55
C ASN A 124 0.83 -3.04 0.76
N PRO A 125 1.64 -4.03 1.20
CA PRO A 125 2.32 -3.97 2.48
C PRO A 125 3.39 -2.88 2.53
N ASP A 126 3.84 -2.42 1.36
CA ASP A 126 4.88 -1.40 1.23
C ASP A 126 4.34 0.04 1.16
N ALA A 127 3.03 0.24 1.24
CA ALA A 127 2.39 1.54 1.00
C ALA A 127 2.90 2.68 1.91
N LEU A 128 3.33 2.36 3.13
CA LEU A 128 3.77 3.31 4.15
C LEU A 128 5.25 3.17 4.52
N ARG A 129 6.04 2.46 3.69
CA ARG A 129 7.48 2.35 3.94
C ARG A 129 8.14 3.72 3.82
N GLY A 130 9.19 3.94 4.59
CA GLY A 130 9.93 5.20 4.65
C GLY A 130 10.58 5.61 3.32
N TRP A 131 10.72 4.68 2.36
CA TRP A 131 11.13 4.98 0.98
C TRP A 131 9.95 5.20 0.02
N ALA A 132 8.72 4.86 0.40
CA ALA A 132 7.53 4.90 -0.45
C ALA A 132 6.77 6.24 -0.41
N HIS A 133 7.27 7.25 0.31
CA HIS A 133 6.64 8.57 0.39
C HIS A 133 6.86 9.38 -0.90
N LEU A 134 5.85 9.38 -1.79
CA LEU A 134 5.92 10.06 -3.09
C LEU A 134 6.20 11.57 -2.99
N SER A 135 5.61 12.26 -1.99
CA SER A 135 5.86 13.69 -1.79
C SER A 135 7.31 13.97 -1.39
N GLN A 136 7.93 13.09 -0.59
CA GLN A 136 9.34 13.23 -0.21
C GLN A 136 10.28 13.12 -1.42
N TRP A 137 10.00 12.19 -2.34
CA TRP A 137 10.75 12.10 -3.60
C TRP A 137 10.60 13.35 -4.48
N ALA A 138 9.41 13.94 -4.52
CA ALA A 138 9.15 15.15 -5.29
C ALA A 138 9.88 16.37 -4.70
N HIS A 139 9.78 16.58 -3.39
CA HIS A 139 10.32 17.76 -2.70
C HIS A 139 11.83 17.66 -2.44
N TYR A 140 12.29 16.54 -1.89
CA TYR A 140 13.65 16.39 -1.38
C TYR A 140 14.49 15.39 -2.19
N GLY A 141 13.85 14.36 -2.78
CA GLY A 141 14.50 13.39 -3.67
C GLY A 141 14.77 13.89 -5.09
N ALA A 142 14.94 15.20 -5.27
CA ALA A 142 15.21 15.87 -6.55
C ALA A 142 14.27 15.45 -7.69
N GLY A 143 12.96 15.43 -7.43
CA GLY A 143 11.97 15.04 -8.43
C GLY A 143 12.15 13.60 -8.91
N HIS A 144 12.38 12.65 -7.98
CA HIS A 144 12.63 11.23 -8.25
C HIS A 144 13.96 10.88 -8.94
N THR A 145 14.87 11.84 -9.13
CA THR A 145 16.22 11.61 -9.72
C THR A 145 17.31 11.44 -8.65
N GLY A 146 16.98 11.75 -7.39
CA GLY A 146 17.87 11.68 -6.24
C GLY A 146 17.95 10.30 -5.59
N VAL A 147 18.35 10.30 -4.32
CA VAL A 147 18.47 9.10 -3.50
C VAL A 147 17.71 9.27 -2.18
N CYS A 148 17.41 8.15 -1.55
CA CYS A 148 16.96 8.08 -0.18
C CYS A 148 17.96 7.25 0.63
N LEU A 149 18.58 7.84 1.62
CA LEU A 149 19.51 7.17 2.52
C LEU A 149 18.72 6.50 3.65
N ARG A 150 19.05 5.25 3.97
CA ARG A 150 18.39 4.46 5.02
C ARG A 150 19.36 4.26 6.17
N PHE A 151 18.90 4.54 7.38
CA PHE A 151 19.68 4.46 8.61
C PHE A 151 19.06 3.48 9.59
N ASP A 152 19.92 2.80 10.34
CA ASP A 152 19.58 2.17 11.61
C ASP A 152 19.27 3.26 12.65
N TRP A 153 18.08 3.17 13.24
CA TRP A 153 17.56 4.18 14.16
C TRP A 153 18.43 4.30 15.42
N ASP A 154 18.75 3.18 16.06
CA ASP A 154 19.49 3.17 17.34
C ASP A 154 20.89 3.74 17.15
N LYS A 155 21.60 3.29 16.12
CA LYS A 155 22.98 3.74 15.85
C LYS A 155 23.06 5.21 15.46
N LEU A 156 22.07 5.71 14.72
CA LEU A 156 22.04 7.13 14.35
C LEU A 156 21.78 8.01 15.59
N VAL A 157 20.82 7.61 16.43
CA VAL A 157 20.49 8.34 17.66
C VAL A 157 21.66 8.30 18.64
N GLU A 158 22.31 7.15 18.82
CA GLU A 158 23.52 7.01 19.64
C GLU A 158 24.61 7.99 19.18
N SER A 159 24.96 7.96 17.88
CA SER A 159 25.98 8.86 17.34
C SER A 159 25.59 10.34 17.48
N PHE A 160 24.31 10.66 17.32
CA PHE A 160 23.80 12.02 17.53
C PHE A 160 23.91 12.48 18.99
N LEU A 161 23.59 11.61 19.95
CA LEU A 161 23.69 11.95 21.37
C LEU A 161 25.14 12.08 21.82
N GLU A 162 26.05 11.23 21.31
CA GLU A 162 27.49 11.33 21.57
C GLU A 162 28.11 12.61 20.99
N HIS A 163 27.53 13.14 19.92
CA HIS A 163 27.96 14.40 19.31
C HIS A 163 27.65 15.61 20.21
N ALA A 164 26.69 15.50 21.14
CA ALA A 164 26.34 16.59 22.05
C ALA A 164 27.45 16.79 23.10
N GLY A 165 28.06 17.97 23.11
CA GLY A 165 28.99 18.40 24.14
C GLY A 165 28.31 18.75 25.48
N PRO A 166 29.08 18.95 26.56
CA PRO A 166 28.57 19.21 27.91
C PRO A 166 27.79 20.53 28.07
N ALA A 167 27.86 21.42 27.09
CA ALA A 167 27.13 22.70 27.05
C ALA A 167 26.12 22.76 25.90
N SER A 168 25.67 21.60 25.40
CA SER A 168 24.65 21.50 24.37
C SER A 168 23.54 20.56 24.80
N PHE A 169 22.34 20.79 24.28
CA PHE A 169 21.21 19.89 24.47
C PHE A 169 20.92 19.16 23.17
N ALA A 170 20.70 17.86 23.27
CA ALA A 170 20.30 17.01 22.16
C ALA A 170 18.94 16.40 22.46
N PHE A 171 17.99 16.62 21.55
CA PHE A 171 16.66 16.02 21.60
C PHE A 171 16.40 15.26 20.32
N HIS A 172 15.61 14.20 20.41
CA HIS A 172 15.16 13.48 19.23
C HIS A 172 13.75 12.93 19.44
N GLY A 173 13.04 12.69 18.34
CA GLY A 173 11.71 12.12 18.41
C GLY A 173 10.86 12.34 17.16
N PRO A 174 9.71 11.66 17.07
CA PRO A 174 8.75 11.85 16.00
C PRO A 174 8.03 13.21 16.14
N VAL A 175 7.72 13.81 15.00
CA VAL A 175 6.91 15.03 14.90
C VAL A 175 5.43 14.69 15.06
N ARG A 176 4.70 15.54 15.78
CA ARG A 176 3.23 15.47 15.91
C ARG A 176 2.58 16.49 14.99
N TYR A 177 1.63 16.02 14.20
CA TYR A 177 0.92 16.85 13.24
C TYR A 177 -0.42 17.30 13.78
N LEU A 178 -0.68 18.61 13.72
CA LEU A 178 -1.86 19.23 14.33
C LEU A 178 -2.56 20.17 13.34
N SER A 179 -3.89 20.21 13.41
CA SER A 179 -4.72 21.10 12.58
C SER A 179 -4.96 22.47 13.22
N SER A 180 -4.70 22.62 14.52
CA SER A 180 -4.87 23.88 15.26
C SER A 180 -3.65 24.18 16.13
N GLN A 181 -3.35 25.46 16.32
CA GLN A 181 -2.27 25.91 17.20
C GLN A 181 -2.62 25.86 18.68
N ASP A 182 -3.82 25.41 19.06
CA ASP A 182 -4.26 25.21 20.44
C ASP A 182 -3.32 24.24 21.16
N SER A 183 -2.25 24.81 21.70
CA SER A 183 -1.20 24.12 22.42
C SER A 183 -1.47 24.31 23.91
N PRO A 184 -1.09 23.32 24.75
CA PRO A 184 -0.99 23.56 26.19
C PRO A 184 -0.13 24.82 26.42
N PRO A 185 -0.46 25.65 27.42
CA PRO A 185 0.30 26.86 27.70
C PRO A 185 1.78 26.50 27.88
N THR A 186 2.65 27.11 27.07
CA THR A 186 4.10 26.99 27.25
C THR A 186 4.50 27.71 28.53
N ARG A 187 5.55 27.22 29.18
CA ARG A 187 6.11 27.93 30.33
C ARG A 187 6.70 29.24 29.82
N GLY A 188 6.15 30.39 30.25
CA GLY A 188 6.64 31.71 29.86
C GLY A 188 8.07 32.00 30.30
N VAL A 189 8.61 33.11 29.82
CA VAL A 189 9.94 33.61 30.18
C VAL A 189 9.81 34.71 31.24
N ASP A 190 10.58 34.57 32.31
CA ASP A 190 10.69 35.57 33.37
C ASP A 190 11.75 36.61 33.01
N VAL A 191 11.37 37.89 32.98
CA VAL A 191 12.24 39.01 32.60
C VAL A 191 13.35 39.23 33.63
N GLY A 192 13.07 39.03 34.92
CA GLY A 192 14.09 39.07 35.98
C GLY A 192 15.14 37.98 35.79
N GLN A 193 14.75 36.78 35.34
CA GLN A 193 15.72 35.74 34.97
C GLN A 193 16.61 36.16 33.80
N VAL A 194 16.06 36.86 32.80
CA VAL A 194 16.85 37.37 31.68
C VAL A 194 17.87 38.40 32.16
N ALA A 195 17.47 39.32 33.04
CA ALA A 195 18.38 40.32 33.59
C ALA A 195 19.52 39.69 34.42
N GLU A 196 19.22 38.65 35.19
CA GLU A 196 20.19 37.97 36.06
C GLU A 196 21.13 37.03 35.27
N PHE A 197 20.59 36.24 34.34
CA PHE A 197 21.31 35.13 33.70
C PHE A 197 21.63 35.34 32.21
N GLY A 198 21.08 36.37 31.58
CA GLY A 198 21.22 36.61 30.15
C GLY A 198 20.13 35.91 29.31
N ALA A 199 19.81 36.52 28.16
CA ALA A 199 18.76 36.02 27.26
C ALA A 199 19.12 34.68 26.61
N ASP A 200 20.41 34.41 26.39
CA ASP A 200 20.93 33.15 25.86
C ASP A 200 20.67 31.97 26.81
N ALA A 201 21.03 32.10 28.09
CA ALA A 201 20.80 31.06 29.10
C ALA A 201 19.30 30.80 29.31
N VAL A 202 18.51 31.87 29.39
CA VAL A 202 17.05 31.77 29.58
C VAL A 202 16.36 31.20 28.34
N ALA A 203 16.77 31.56 27.12
CA ALA A 203 16.25 30.96 25.90
C ALA A 203 16.56 29.46 25.83
N LEU A 204 17.75 29.04 26.26
CA LEU A 204 18.13 27.64 26.29
C LEU A 204 17.29 26.84 27.31
N ALA A 205 17.10 27.37 28.51
CA ALA A 205 16.23 26.77 29.53
C ALA A 205 14.75 26.73 29.07
N TYR A 206 14.29 27.77 28.39
CA TYR A 206 12.96 27.81 27.77
C TYR A 206 12.82 26.73 26.69
N ALA A 207 13.84 26.56 25.85
CA ALA A 207 13.86 25.54 24.79
C ALA A 207 13.78 24.13 25.37
N GLU A 208 14.56 23.83 26.42
CA GLU A 208 14.53 22.55 27.12
C GLU A 208 13.14 22.26 27.72
N ALA A 209 12.56 23.24 28.43
CA ALA A 209 11.25 23.11 29.06
C ALA A 209 10.09 22.96 28.06
N ASN A 210 10.24 23.48 26.83
CA ASN A 210 9.17 23.53 25.82
C ASN A 210 9.53 22.79 24.52
N LYS A 211 10.53 21.90 24.54
CA LYS A 211 11.08 21.24 23.35
C LYS A 211 10.02 20.54 22.48
N ASP A 212 9.03 19.91 23.10
CA ASP A 212 7.99 19.16 22.40
C ASP A 212 7.09 20.08 21.58
N SER A 213 6.78 21.27 22.09
CA SER A 213 6.00 22.26 21.35
C SER A 213 6.80 23.03 20.31
N LEU A 214 8.09 23.27 20.59
CA LEU A 214 8.95 24.07 19.70
C LEU A 214 9.46 23.28 18.51
N PHE A 215 9.87 22.02 18.73
CA PHE A 215 10.66 21.28 17.75
C PHE A 215 10.00 20.01 17.24
N PHE A 216 8.94 19.52 17.88
CA PHE A 216 8.29 18.24 17.53
C PHE A 216 6.82 18.39 17.18
N ARG A 217 6.44 19.56 16.62
CA ARG A 217 5.09 19.83 16.10
C ARG A 217 5.17 20.51 14.75
N LYS A 218 4.21 20.18 13.88
CA LYS A 218 4.10 20.72 12.52
C LYS A 218 2.62 20.83 12.13
N HIS A 219 2.32 21.67 11.15
CA HIS A 219 0.96 21.74 10.61
C HIS A 219 0.58 20.41 9.92
N ILE A 220 -0.69 20.00 10.03
CA ILE A 220 -1.21 18.73 9.49
C ILE A 220 -1.00 18.55 7.98
N ASP A 221 -0.89 19.64 7.22
CA ASP A 221 -0.60 19.58 5.77
C ASP A 221 0.76 18.93 5.45
N TRP A 222 1.63 18.79 6.45
CA TRP A 222 2.93 18.13 6.33
C TRP A 222 2.95 16.70 6.91
N ASP A 223 1.81 16.12 7.28
CA ASP A 223 1.73 14.76 7.89
C ASP A 223 2.33 13.67 7.00
N SER A 224 2.31 13.86 5.67
CA SER A 224 2.87 12.89 4.73
C SER A 224 4.39 12.73 4.82
N GLU A 225 5.10 13.58 5.57
CA GLU A 225 6.55 13.45 5.79
C GLU A 225 6.91 12.38 6.83
N ALA A 226 5.98 12.02 7.72
CA ALA A 226 6.20 11.12 8.87
C ALA A 226 7.52 11.42 9.60
N GLU A 227 7.73 12.70 9.91
CA GLU A 227 9.03 13.27 10.21
C GLU A 227 9.54 12.83 11.59
N TYR A 228 10.81 12.48 11.65
CA TYR A 228 11.58 12.22 12.87
C TYR A 228 12.74 13.21 12.92
N ARG A 229 12.93 13.87 14.06
CA ARG A 229 13.91 14.95 14.19
C ARG A 229 15.06 14.60 15.12
N LEU A 230 16.22 15.13 14.76
CA LEU A 230 17.39 15.28 15.62
C LEU A 230 17.58 16.79 15.85
N ILE A 231 17.55 17.24 17.10
CA ILE A 231 17.60 18.67 17.47
C ILE A 231 18.80 18.92 18.37
N LEU A 232 19.77 19.68 17.86
CA LEU A 232 20.94 20.11 18.61
C LEU A 232 20.83 21.60 18.95
N LEU A 233 20.78 21.92 20.24
CA LEU A 233 20.91 23.27 20.74
C LEU A 233 22.35 23.49 21.17
N ASN A 234 23.07 24.33 20.43
CA ASN A 234 24.42 24.75 20.80
C ASN A 234 24.63 26.23 20.42
N GLN A 235 25.58 26.89 21.06
CA GLN A 235 25.83 28.34 20.90
C GLN A 235 26.42 28.74 19.52
N SER A 236 26.66 27.80 18.61
CA SER A 236 27.10 28.11 17.23
C SER A 236 25.93 28.65 16.39
N THR A 237 26.20 29.40 15.33
CA THR A 237 25.23 29.70 14.27
C THR A 237 25.49 28.92 12.98
N GLU A 238 26.58 28.17 12.95
CA GLU A 238 27.00 27.35 11.82
C GLU A 238 26.22 26.02 11.77
N PHE A 239 26.39 25.31 10.66
CA PHE A 239 25.92 23.94 10.52
C PHE A 239 26.67 23.00 11.47
N ASP A 240 25.96 21.97 11.93
CA ASP A 240 26.55 20.83 12.64
C ASP A 240 26.48 19.57 11.79
N TYR A 241 27.30 18.58 12.14
CA TYR A 241 27.51 17.39 11.32
C TYR A 241 27.60 16.14 12.21
N VAL A 242 26.59 15.28 12.11
CA VAL A 242 26.51 14.02 12.86
C VAL A 242 27.18 12.91 12.03
N ASP A 243 28.00 12.08 12.66
CA ASP A 243 28.60 10.92 11.99
C ASP A 243 27.52 9.87 11.66
N ILE A 244 27.54 9.35 10.44
CA ILE A 244 26.56 8.34 9.99
C ILE A 244 27.19 7.00 9.61
N ARG A 245 28.52 6.87 9.75
CA ARG A 245 29.26 5.71 9.19
C ARG A 245 28.79 4.37 9.73
N THR A 246 28.42 4.32 11.01
CA THR A 246 27.92 3.10 11.65
C THR A 246 26.42 2.92 11.46
N ALA A 247 25.69 3.99 11.17
CA ALA A 247 24.24 4.01 11.11
C ALA A 247 23.67 3.82 9.70
N LEU A 248 24.42 4.17 8.64
CA LEU A 248 23.96 3.98 7.26
C LEU A 248 23.83 2.48 6.96
N THR A 249 22.65 2.05 6.52
CA THR A 249 22.36 0.64 6.18
C THR A 249 21.93 0.44 4.73
N GLY A 250 21.43 1.49 4.07
CA GLY A 250 21.01 1.37 2.68
C GLY A 250 20.99 2.68 1.91
N VAL A 251 21.01 2.57 0.58
CA VAL A 251 20.73 3.66 -0.35
C VAL A 251 19.69 3.19 -1.36
N VAL A 252 18.57 3.90 -1.43
CA VAL A 252 17.50 3.66 -2.39
C VAL A 252 17.60 4.69 -3.52
N LEU A 253 17.65 4.23 -4.76
CA LEU A 253 17.69 5.07 -5.95
C LEU A 253 16.27 5.43 -6.39
N GLY A 254 16.04 6.71 -6.71
CA GLY A 254 14.75 7.16 -7.22
C GLY A 254 14.38 6.50 -8.56
N ASN A 255 13.09 6.46 -8.88
CA ASN A 255 12.58 5.82 -10.10
C ASN A 255 13.14 6.43 -11.41
N ALA A 256 13.61 7.68 -11.36
CA ALA A 256 14.24 8.36 -12.48
C ALA A 256 15.74 8.61 -12.24
N PHE A 257 16.39 7.77 -11.43
CA PHE A 257 17.81 7.92 -11.13
C PHE A 257 18.67 7.79 -12.41
N PRO A 258 19.54 8.79 -12.72
CA PRO A 258 20.34 8.76 -13.94
C PRO A 258 21.42 7.67 -13.92
N GLN A 259 21.47 6.83 -14.95
CA GLN A 259 22.43 5.72 -15.03
C GLN A 259 23.89 6.20 -14.99
N GLU A 260 24.17 7.39 -15.53
CA GLU A 260 25.50 8.01 -15.53
C GLU A 260 26.02 8.34 -14.11
N HIS A 261 25.12 8.49 -13.13
CA HIS A 261 25.48 8.78 -11.75
C HIS A 261 25.82 7.53 -10.93
N VAL A 262 25.46 6.34 -11.41
CA VAL A 262 25.69 5.05 -10.71
C VAL A 262 27.15 4.88 -10.33
N ARG A 263 28.08 5.13 -11.26
CA ARG A 263 29.52 4.97 -10.99
C ARG A 263 29.97 5.88 -9.85
N GLY A 264 29.56 7.14 -9.85
CA GLY A 264 29.94 8.09 -8.80
C GLY A 264 29.38 7.69 -7.44
N LEU A 265 28.15 7.17 -7.40
CA LEU A 265 27.54 6.66 -6.18
C LEU A 265 28.30 5.44 -5.63
N LEU A 266 28.56 4.44 -6.48
CA LEU A 266 29.26 3.22 -6.04
C LEU A 266 30.68 3.52 -5.54
N GLU A 267 31.37 4.48 -6.15
CA GLU A 267 32.67 4.96 -5.66
C GLU A 267 32.55 5.61 -4.27
N ALA A 268 31.54 6.44 -4.05
CA ALA A 268 31.29 7.06 -2.75
C ALA A 268 30.85 6.06 -1.66
N LEU A 269 30.30 4.89 -2.06
CA LEU A 269 29.89 3.83 -1.14
C LEU A 269 31.00 2.85 -0.78
N LYS A 270 32.19 2.92 -1.39
CA LYS A 270 33.34 2.05 -1.03
C LYS A 270 33.69 2.02 0.46
N PRO A 271 33.59 3.13 1.23
CA PRO A 271 33.82 3.11 2.68
C PRO A 271 32.73 2.39 3.49
N TYR A 272 31.61 2.00 2.87
CA TYR A 272 30.43 1.42 3.51
C TYR A 272 30.10 0.04 2.92
N PRO A 273 30.94 -0.98 3.16
CA PRO A 273 30.83 -2.27 2.47
C PRO A 273 29.53 -3.03 2.76
N ASP A 274 28.89 -2.76 3.90
CA ASP A 274 27.66 -3.44 4.33
C ASP A 274 26.38 -2.70 3.93
N VAL A 275 26.50 -1.55 3.25
CA VAL A 275 25.36 -0.75 2.82
C VAL A 275 24.73 -1.35 1.57
N THR A 276 23.47 -1.72 1.66
CA THR A 276 22.71 -2.26 0.53
C THR A 276 22.31 -1.15 -0.44
N VAL A 277 22.36 -1.41 -1.74
CA VAL A 277 21.80 -0.52 -2.75
C VAL A 277 20.53 -1.13 -3.32
N GLU A 278 19.48 -0.33 -3.41
CA GLU A 278 18.16 -0.71 -3.92
C GLU A 278 17.70 0.36 -4.92
N TYR A 279 16.75 0.07 -5.79
CA TYR A 279 16.16 1.06 -6.70
C TYR A 279 14.64 0.95 -6.75
N LEU A 280 14.00 2.08 -7.03
CA LEU A 280 12.55 2.14 -7.17
C LEU A 280 12.11 1.95 -8.63
N GLN A 281 10.99 1.27 -8.80
CA GLN A 281 10.25 1.24 -10.05
C GLN A 281 8.78 1.57 -9.80
N PHE A 282 8.24 2.50 -10.58
CA PHE A 282 6.83 2.82 -10.56
C PHE A 282 6.08 2.01 -11.62
N LEU A 283 5.27 1.05 -11.19
CA LEU A 283 4.46 0.18 -12.05
C LEU A 283 3.02 0.15 -11.55
N ASN A 284 2.05 0.31 -12.48
CA ASN A 284 0.63 0.19 -12.16
C ASN A 284 0.17 0.99 -10.92
N ARG A 285 0.66 2.24 -10.81
CA ARG A 285 0.38 3.16 -9.69
C ARG A 285 0.98 2.75 -8.34
N ARG A 286 1.98 1.87 -8.31
CA ARG A 286 2.71 1.48 -7.11
C ARG A 286 4.20 1.68 -7.27
N LEU A 287 4.87 2.01 -6.17
CA LEU A 287 6.31 1.93 -6.08
C LEU A 287 6.71 0.54 -5.61
N HIS A 288 7.65 -0.05 -6.33
CA HIS A 288 8.31 -1.30 -5.97
C HIS A 288 9.78 -1.00 -5.69
N CYS A 289 10.33 -1.58 -4.63
CA CYS A 289 11.74 -1.48 -4.29
C CYS A 289 12.43 -2.80 -4.64
N TYR A 290 13.50 -2.74 -5.42
CA TYR A 290 14.24 -3.91 -5.88
C TYR A 290 15.72 -3.83 -5.47
N PRO A 291 16.38 -4.97 -5.21
CA PRO A 291 17.83 -5.01 -5.06
C PRO A 291 18.53 -4.45 -6.31
N PHE A 292 19.60 -3.68 -6.11
CA PHE A 292 20.36 -3.09 -7.21
C PHE A 292 21.41 -4.07 -7.76
N GLU A 293 21.30 -4.40 -9.05
CA GLU A 293 22.19 -5.34 -9.74
C GLU A 293 23.20 -4.64 -10.67
N GLY A 294 23.51 -3.36 -10.41
CA GLY A 294 24.46 -2.57 -11.20
C GLY A 294 23.85 -1.73 -12.33
N ILE A 295 22.56 -1.93 -12.63
CA ILE A 295 21.83 -1.20 -13.68
C ILE A 295 20.52 -0.69 -13.10
N VAL A 296 20.23 0.60 -13.29
CA VAL A 296 18.91 1.17 -13.02
C VAL A 296 18.06 1.01 -14.27
N PRO A 297 16.95 0.24 -14.24
CA PRO A 297 16.06 0.13 -15.37
C PRO A 297 15.56 1.52 -15.76
N GLN A 298 15.94 1.94 -16.95
CA GLN A 298 15.41 3.18 -17.50
C GLN A 298 13.93 2.99 -17.84
N PRO A 299 13.10 4.03 -17.73
CA PRO A 299 11.75 3.99 -18.26
C PRO A 299 11.80 3.42 -19.68
N ARG A 300 10.97 2.41 -19.96
CA ARG A 300 10.96 1.83 -21.31
C ARG A 300 10.78 2.99 -22.29
N PRO A 301 11.67 3.16 -23.28
CA PRO A 301 11.45 4.16 -24.31
C PRO A 301 10.06 3.91 -24.88
N LEU A 302 9.37 5.00 -25.24
CA LEU A 302 8.11 4.89 -25.95
C LEU A 302 8.29 3.88 -27.07
N SER A 303 7.50 2.81 -27.01
CA SER A 303 7.61 1.72 -27.97
C SER A 303 7.51 2.30 -29.37
N ALA A 304 8.61 2.24 -30.13
CA ALA A 304 8.62 2.61 -31.54
C ALA A 304 7.80 1.62 -32.39
N GLN A 305 7.45 0.46 -31.81
CA GLN A 305 6.53 -0.48 -32.43
C GLN A 305 5.16 0.19 -32.53
N ALA A 306 4.81 0.59 -33.75
CA ALA A 306 3.46 1.01 -34.08
C ALA A 306 2.51 -0.15 -33.79
N TRP A 307 1.47 0.12 -33.00
CA TRP A 307 0.37 -0.82 -32.86
C TRP A 307 -0.25 -1.05 -34.25
N PRO A 308 -0.68 -2.29 -34.58
CA PRO A 308 -1.35 -2.54 -35.85
C PRO A 308 -2.53 -1.60 -36.03
N ALA A 309 -2.79 -1.23 -37.28
CA ALA A 309 -3.95 -0.40 -37.62
C ALA A 309 -5.23 -1.04 -37.06
N PRO A 310 -6.19 -0.22 -36.57
CA PRO A 310 -7.45 -0.75 -36.08
C PRO A 310 -8.15 -1.56 -37.16
N ARG A 311 -8.70 -2.72 -36.79
CA ARG A 311 -9.44 -3.59 -37.73
C ARG A 311 -10.75 -2.99 -38.23
N ARG A 312 -11.34 -2.06 -37.48
CA ARG A 312 -12.51 -1.29 -37.92
C ARG A 312 -12.02 -0.05 -38.65
N ASP A 313 -12.56 0.17 -39.84
CA ASP A 313 -12.31 1.37 -40.64
C ASP A 313 -12.98 2.61 -40.01
N GLY A 314 -12.66 3.78 -40.58
CA GLY A 314 -13.26 5.06 -40.20
C GLY A 314 -12.43 5.89 -39.22
N SER A 315 -12.91 7.11 -39.00
CA SER A 315 -12.34 8.07 -38.05
C SER A 315 -12.38 7.56 -36.61
N LEU A 316 -11.59 8.16 -35.72
CA LEU A 316 -11.62 7.85 -34.28
C LEU A 316 -13.02 8.03 -33.68
N ALA A 317 -13.73 9.09 -34.09
CA ALA A 317 -15.07 9.40 -33.61
C ALA A 317 -16.07 8.30 -34.00
N GLU A 318 -16.02 7.84 -35.26
CA GLU A 318 -16.87 6.74 -35.74
C GLU A 318 -16.56 5.43 -35.02
N ARG A 319 -15.29 5.09 -34.84
CA ARG A 319 -14.88 3.87 -34.12
C ARG A 319 -15.26 3.90 -32.64
N LEU A 320 -15.15 5.05 -31.98
CA LEU A 320 -15.55 5.24 -30.59
C LEU A 320 -17.08 5.14 -30.43
N LEU A 321 -17.84 5.75 -31.34
CA LEU A 321 -19.30 5.63 -31.36
C LEU A 321 -19.71 4.16 -31.56
N ALA A 322 -19.08 3.46 -32.50
CA ALA A 322 -19.33 2.03 -32.73
C ALA A 322 -18.99 1.15 -31.51
N LEU A 323 -17.93 1.47 -30.75
CA LEU A 323 -17.61 0.78 -29.50
C LEU A 323 -18.73 0.98 -28.45
N ARG A 324 -19.14 2.23 -28.22
CA ARG A 324 -20.21 2.56 -27.26
C ARG A 324 -21.55 1.93 -27.63
N SER A 325 -21.89 1.91 -28.92
CA SER A 325 -23.09 1.23 -29.41
C SER A 325 -23.01 -0.27 -29.13
N ALA A 326 -21.86 -0.90 -29.40
CA ALA A 326 -21.67 -2.33 -29.11
C ALA A 326 -21.79 -2.64 -27.60
N GLU A 327 -21.24 -1.80 -26.73
CA GLU A 327 -21.38 -1.94 -25.27
C GLU A 327 -22.84 -1.80 -24.82
N THR A 328 -23.56 -0.81 -25.35
CA THR A 328 -24.98 -0.57 -25.03
C THR A 328 -25.85 -1.74 -25.47
N GLU A 329 -25.63 -2.23 -26.69
CA GLU A 329 -26.33 -3.38 -27.23
C GLU A 329 -26.03 -4.65 -26.42
N ALA A 330 -24.76 -4.90 -26.12
CA ALA A 330 -24.35 -6.05 -25.32
C ALA A 330 -24.96 -6.01 -23.90
N GLU A 331 -25.06 -4.84 -23.27
CA GLU A 331 -25.71 -4.71 -21.96
C GLU A 331 -27.22 -4.95 -22.03
N ALA A 332 -27.88 -4.52 -23.12
CA ALA A 332 -29.30 -4.86 -23.34
C ALA A 332 -29.50 -6.37 -23.53
N ARG A 333 -28.67 -7.01 -24.36
CA ARG A 333 -28.70 -8.46 -24.60
C ARG A 333 -28.37 -9.25 -23.33
N ARG A 334 -27.37 -8.81 -22.55
CA ARG A 334 -27.01 -9.42 -21.25
C ARG A 334 -28.17 -9.41 -20.27
N ARG A 335 -28.90 -8.29 -20.16
CA ARG A 335 -30.09 -8.21 -19.29
C ARG A 335 -31.21 -9.14 -19.75
N ALA A 336 -31.48 -9.21 -21.06
CA ALA A 336 -32.46 -10.14 -21.61
C ALA A 336 -32.04 -11.61 -21.38
N ALA A 337 -30.78 -11.94 -21.64
CA ALA A 337 -30.21 -13.26 -21.41
C ALA A 337 -30.26 -13.67 -19.94
N ALA A 338 -29.96 -12.75 -19.00
CA ALA A 338 -30.04 -13.02 -17.57
C ALA A 338 -31.47 -13.41 -17.12
N LEU A 339 -32.50 -12.81 -17.71
CA LEU A 339 -33.89 -13.17 -17.46
C LEU A 339 -34.21 -14.55 -18.05
N LEU A 340 -33.74 -14.83 -19.28
CA LEU A 340 -33.96 -16.10 -19.97
C LEU A 340 -33.43 -17.30 -19.16
N VAL A 341 -32.27 -17.16 -18.50
CA VAL A 341 -31.66 -18.26 -17.73
C VAL A 341 -31.97 -18.26 -16.24
N GLN A 342 -32.91 -17.45 -15.75
CA GLN A 342 -33.17 -17.36 -14.32
C GLN A 342 -33.59 -18.71 -13.69
N GLU A 343 -34.51 -19.44 -14.33
CA GLU A 343 -34.93 -20.77 -13.90
C GLU A 343 -33.81 -21.82 -14.07
N PRO A 344 -33.17 -21.95 -15.25
CA PRO A 344 -31.99 -22.82 -15.42
C PRO A 344 -30.89 -22.59 -14.38
N LEU A 345 -30.57 -21.34 -14.04
CA LEU A 345 -29.57 -21.02 -13.02
C LEU A 345 -29.99 -21.45 -11.61
N THR A 346 -31.28 -21.35 -11.29
CA THR A 346 -31.81 -21.82 -10.01
C THR A 346 -31.63 -23.33 -9.90
N GLN A 347 -31.97 -24.07 -10.95
CA GLN A 347 -31.78 -25.52 -11.00
C GLN A 347 -30.30 -25.91 -10.92
N LEU A 348 -29.41 -25.18 -11.62
CA LEU A 348 -27.97 -25.38 -11.55
C LEU A 348 -27.46 -25.18 -10.12
N ALA A 349 -27.87 -24.09 -9.45
CA ALA A 349 -27.46 -23.78 -8.08
C ALA A 349 -27.97 -24.82 -7.07
N GLU A 350 -29.22 -25.28 -7.21
CA GLU A 350 -29.75 -26.36 -6.37
C GLU A 350 -29.03 -27.69 -6.61
N GLY A 351 -28.72 -28.00 -7.87
CA GLY A 351 -27.91 -29.17 -8.24
C GLY A 351 -26.53 -29.13 -7.62
N ALA A 352 -25.84 -27.99 -7.71
CA ALA A 352 -24.55 -27.74 -7.10
C ALA A 352 -24.59 -27.91 -5.58
N ALA A 353 -25.59 -27.32 -4.92
CA ALA A 353 -25.77 -27.43 -3.48
C ALA A 353 -26.02 -28.87 -3.03
N ARG A 354 -26.81 -29.64 -3.79
CA ARG A 354 -27.01 -31.08 -3.53
C ARG A 354 -25.70 -31.85 -3.68
N LEU A 355 -24.93 -31.61 -4.75
CA LEU A 355 -23.64 -32.24 -4.96
C LEU A 355 -22.67 -31.91 -3.82
N ALA A 356 -22.48 -30.64 -3.49
CA ALA A 356 -21.62 -30.21 -2.38
C ALA A 356 -22.01 -30.87 -1.05
N SER A 357 -23.32 -30.97 -0.77
CA SER A 357 -23.85 -31.66 0.42
C SER A 357 -23.55 -33.16 0.44
N GLN A 358 -23.45 -33.82 -0.72
CA GLN A 358 -23.04 -35.22 -0.81
C GLN A 358 -21.54 -35.39 -0.62
N LEU A 359 -20.74 -34.47 -1.17
CA LEU A 359 -19.28 -34.48 -1.08
C LEU A 359 -18.80 -34.16 0.33
N SER A 360 -19.51 -33.30 1.09
CA SER A 360 -19.15 -32.99 2.48
C SER A 360 -19.28 -34.19 3.44
N LEU A 361 -19.92 -35.28 3.01
CA LEU A 361 -19.95 -36.54 3.73
C LEU A 361 -18.69 -37.39 3.52
N TRP A 362 -17.77 -36.98 2.65
CA TRP A 362 -16.53 -37.70 2.40
C TRP A 362 -15.59 -37.53 3.61
N PRO A 363 -15.00 -38.63 4.13
CA PRO A 363 -14.17 -38.57 5.31
C PRO A 363 -12.82 -37.91 5.02
N GLY A 364 -12.39 -37.03 5.93
CA GLY A 364 -11.10 -36.34 5.84
C GLY A 364 -11.02 -35.34 4.69
N THR A 365 -12.15 -34.74 4.31
CA THR A 365 -12.20 -33.69 3.29
C THR A 365 -13.00 -32.50 3.81
N GLU A 366 -12.70 -31.33 3.27
CA GLU A 366 -13.50 -30.11 3.41
C GLU A 366 -14.08 -29.74 2.04
N VAL A 367 -15.31 -29.20 2.03
CA VAL A 367 -16.01 -28.90 0.78
C VAL A 367 -16.51 -27.47 0.79
N ASP A 368 -16.06 -26.71 -0.20
CA ASP A 368 -16.50 -25.35 -0.45
C ASP A 368 -17.15 -25.22 -1.82
N SER A 369 -18.04 -24.22 -1.95
CA SER A 369 -18.73 -23.93 -3.21
C SER A 369 -18.63 -22.44 -3.56
N TYR A 370 -18.35 -22.16 -4.82
CA TYR A 370 -18.11 -20.82 -5.33
C TYR A 370 -18.89 -20.57 -6.62
N SER A 371 -19.31 -19.32 -6.85
CA SER A 371 -19.87 -18.88 -8.14
C SER A 371 -18.73 -18.57 -9.12
N ARG A 372 -18.33 -19.55 -9.95
CA ARG A 372 -17.24 -19.45 -10.92
C ARG A 372 -17.62 -20.13 -12.24
N THR A 373 -17.02 -19.71 -13.34
CA THR A 373 -17.29 -20.27 -14.68
C THR A 373 -16.17 -21.20 -15.16
N THR A 374 -15.44 -21.82 -14.23
CA THR A 374 -14.27 -22.68 -14.48
C THR A 374 -14.55 -23.87 -15.42
N ALA A 375 -15.80 -24.29 -15.54
CA ALA A 375 -16.20 -25.33 -16.50
C ALA A 375 -16.04 -24.90 -17.97
N VAL A 376 -16.16 -23.59 -18.25
CA VAL A 376 -16.05 -23.04 -19.61
C VAL A 376 -14.58 -23.01 -20.04
N PRO A 377 -14.22 -23.63 -21.18
CA PRO A 377 -12.87 -23.52 -21.74
C PRO A 377 -12.48 -22.07 -22.05
N GLY A 378 -11.20 -21.74 -21.84
CA GLY A 378 -10.69 -20.37 -21.97
C GLY A 378 -10.99 -19.67 -23.32
N HIS A 379 -11.01 -20.44 -24.41
CA HIS A 379 -11.27 -19.93 -25.76
C HIS A 379 -12.77 -19.70 -26.07
N LEU A 380 -13.66 -20.19 -25.20
CA LEU A 380 -15.11 -20.07 -25.30
C LEU A 380 -15.70 -19.01 -24.36
N HIS A 381 -14.90 -18.38 -23.49
CA HIS A 381 -15.40 -17.29 -22.64
C HIS A 381 -15.90 -16.10 -23.46
N ALA A 382 -16.86 -15.39 -22.88
CA ALA A 382 -17.39 -14.15 -23.42
C ALA A 382 -16.26 -13.15 -23.77
N ARG A 383 -16.23 -12.71 -25.03
CA ARG A 383 -15.34 -11.65 -25.49
C ARG A 383 -15.94 -10.28 -25.18
N SER A 384 -15.10 -9.25 -25.13
CA SER A 384 -15.59 -7.87 -24.98
C SER A 384 -16.51 -7.48 -26.14
N PRO A 385 -17.54 -6.65 -25.88
CA PRO A 385 -18.49 -6.21 -26.91
C PRO A 385 -17.79 -5.65 -28.16
N GLY A 386 -18.24 -6.09 -29.33
CA GLY A 386 -17.71 -5.63 -30.61
C GLY A 386 -16.42 -6.29 -31.08
N VAL A 387 -15.83 -7.21 -30.29
CA VAL A 387 -14.74 -8.08 -30.77
C VAL A 387 -15.34 -9.19 -31.64
N PRO A 388 -14.82 -9.43 -32.86
CA PRO A 388 -15.31 -10.52 -33.71
C PRO A 388 -15.20 -11.90 -33.02
N GLY A 389 -16.16 -12.76 -33.27
CA GLY A 389 -16.27 -14.11 -32.69
C GLY A 389 -17.71 -14.45 -32.36
N GLU A 390 -17.91 -15.62 -31.77
CA GLU A 390 -19.18 -15.98 -31.16
C GLU A 390 -19.52 -15.02 -30.02
N VAL A 391 -20.79 -14.64 -29.91
CA VAL A 391 -21.28 -13.70 -28.90
C VAL A 391 -21.94 -14.48 -27.77
N VAL A 392 -21.35 -14.37 -26.58
CA VAL A 392 -21.92 -14.89 -25.33
C VAL A 392 -22.55 -13.72 -24.58
N HIS A 393 -23.88 -13.69 -24.49
CA HIS A 393 -24.63 -12.60 -23.87
C HIS A 393 -24.59 -12.66 -22.34
N TYR A 394 -24.53 -13.88 -21.80
CA TYR A 394 -24.52 -14.13 -20.37
C TYR A 394 -23.75 -15.42 -20.08
N GLU A 395 -22.98 -15.45 -19.00
CA GLU A 395 -22.26 -16.65 -18.54
C GLU A 395 -22.30 -16.69 -17.02
N ARG A 396 -22.62 -17.85 -16.45
CA ARG A 396 -22.54 -18.08 -15.00
C ARG A 396 -22.36 -19.57 -14.71
N GLY A 397 -21.73 -19.87 -13.59
CA GLY A 397 -21.51 -21.26 -13.18
C GLY A 397 -21.26 -21.39 -11.70
N PHE A 398 -20.96 -22.61 -11.30
CA PHE A 398 -20.47 -22.95 -9.98
C PHE A 398 -19.21 -23.81 -10.07
N LEU A 399 -18.46 -23.79 -8.98
CA LEU A 399 -17.31 -24.63 -8.71
C LEU A 399 -17.48 -25.19 -7.30
N CYS A 400 -17.48 -26.51 -7.17
CA CYS A 400 -17.34 -27.21 -5.91
C CYS A 400 -15.88 -27.66 -5.77
N VAL A 401 -15.25 -27.34 -4.65
CA VAL A 401 -13.87 -27.73 -4.34
C VAL A 401 -13.93 -28.68 -3.16
N VAL A 402 -13.34 -29.87 -3.31
CA VAL A 402 -13.16 -30.86 -2.26
C VAL A 402 -11.68 -30.86 -1.90
N GLU A 403 -11.33 -30.26 -0.77
CA GLU A 403 -9.97 -30.20 -0.27
C GLU A 403 -9.67 -31.39 0.64
N ASN A 404 -8.53 -32.04 0.45
CA ASN A 404 -8.04 -33.03 1.40
C ASN A 404 -7.63 -32.39 2.73
N LEU A 405 -7.91 -33.04 3.87
CA LEU A 405 -7.45 -32.64 5.20
C LEU A 405 -6.31 -33.53 5.73
N PRO A 406 -5.26 -32.95 6.36
CA PRO A 406 -5.04 -31.50 6.52
C PRO A 406 -4.79 -30.80 5.17
N ARG A 407 -5.28 -29.56 5.04
CA ARG A 407 -5.21 -28.78 3.79
C ARG A 407 -3.75 -28.70 3.31
N GLN A 408 -3.49 -28.96 2.02
CA GLN A 408 -2.38 -28.41 1.18
C GLN A 408 -1.85 -29.32 0.05
N SER A 409 -2.33 -30.56 -0.14
CA SER A 409 -1.69 -31.46 -1.13
C SER A 409 -2.52 -31.75 -2.38
N HIS A 410 -3.83 -31.91 -2.26
CA HIS A 410 -4.64 -32.43 -3.37
C HIS A 410 -6.10 -31.98 -3.26
N THR A 411 -6.67 -31.52 -4.37
CA THR A 411 -8.08 -31.10 -4.44
C THR A 411 -8.79 -31.81 -5.60
N LEU A 412 -10.06 -32.12 -5.40
CA LEU A 412 -10.98 -32.51 -6.48
C LEU A 412 -11.92 -31.33 -6.72
N THR A 413 -12.14 -31.00 -7.98
CA THR A 413 -13.07 -29.95 -8.39
C THR A 413 -14.17 -30.49 -9.27
N ALA A 414 -15.38 -30.03 -9.04
CA ALA A 414 -16.54 -30.33 -9.86
C ALA A 414 -17.22 -29.01 -10.24
N SER A 415 -17.28 -28.70 -11.52
CA SER A 415 -17.79 -27.42 -11.99
C SER A 415 -18.86 -27.62 -13.06
N ALA A 416 -19.85 -26.74 -13.11
CA ALA A 416 -20.71 -26.60 -14.27
C ALA A 416 -21.11 -25.14 -14.51
N ALA A 417 -21.37 -24.82 -15.77
CA ALA A 417 -21.66 -23.46 -16.20
C ALA A 417 -22.69 -23.44 -17.34
N ILE A 418 -23.36 -22.29 -17.49
CA ILE A 418 -24.32 -22.00 -18.53
C ILE A 418 -23.85 -20.73 -19.26
N GLN A 419 -23.83 -20.80 -20.58
CA GLN A 419 -23.67 -19.65 -21.47
C GLN A 419 -24.97 -19.43 -22.25
N VAL A 420 -25.34 -18.16 -22.46
CA VAL A 420 -26.43 -17.77 -23.36
C VAL A 420 -25.83 -17.21 -24.63
N LEU A 421 -26.15 -17.83 -25.75
CA LEU A 421 -25.69 -17.48 -27.09
C LEU A 421 -26.81 -16.73 -27.85
N ASP A 422 -26.58 -16.40 -29.11
CA ASP A 422 -27.63 -15.89 -30.01
C ASP A 422 -28.78 -16.91 -30.16
N ASP A 423 -29.95 -16.41 -30.58
CA ASP A 423 -31.16 -17.21 -30.86
C ASP A 423 -31.65 -18.05 -29.67
N GLU A 424 -31.55 -17.51 -28.44
CA GLU A 424 -32.00 -18.17 -27.19
C GLU A 424 -31.38 -19.56 -26.97
N LYS A 425 -30.21 -19.81 -27.57
CA LYS A 425 -29.46 -21.04 -27.35
C LYS A 425 -28.67 -20.97 -26.06
N LEU A 426 -28.63 -22.08 -25.33
CA LEU A 426 -27.79 -22.27 -24.17
C LEU A 426 -26.66 -23.24 -24.50
N ARG A 427 -25.45 -22.93 -24.04
CA ARG A 427 -24.36 -23.90 -23.97
C ARG A 427 -24.11 -24.27 -22.52
N LEU A 428 -24.29 -25.54 -22.19
CA LEU A 428 -24.05 -26.09 -20.87
C LEU A 428 -22.68 -26.75 -20.84
N HIS A 429 -21.90 -26.48 -19.79
CA HIS A 429 -20.58 -27.06 -19.57
C HIS A 429 -20.56 -27.77 -18.23
N ALA A 430 -19.87 -28.90 -18.15
CA ALA A 430 -19.51 -29.52 -16.89
C ALA A 430 -18.13 -30.18 -16.98
N VAL A 431 -17.37 -30.14 -15.87
CA VAL A 431 -16.03 -30.73 -15.79
C VAL A 431 -15.75 -31.25 -14.38
N VAL A 432 -15.01 -32.36 -14.30
CA VAL A 432 -14.41 -32.88 -13.07
C VAL A 432 -12.90 -32.95 -13.26
N ASP A 433 -12.16 -32.34 -12.34
CA ASP A 433 -10.70 -32.34 -12.35
C ASP A 433 -10.16 -32.66 -10.96
N THR A 434 -8.91 -33.10 -10.90
CA THR A 434 -8.11 -33.07 -9.68
C THR A 434 -6.91 -32.17 -9.86
N GLU A 435 -6.49 -31.49 -8.79
CA GLU A 435 -5.33 -30.61 -8.77
C GLU A 435 -4.38 -31.03 -7.65
N HIS A 436 -3.10 -31.17 -7.97
CA HIS A 436 -2.03 -31.47 -7.04
C HIS A 436 -1.12 -30.25 -6.92
N TRP A 437 -0.94 -29.77 -5.69
CA TRP A 437 -0.08 -28.62 -5.42
C TRP A 437 1.38 -29.05 -5.40
N LEU A 438 2.19 -28.48 -6.29
CA LEU A 438 3.64 -28.67 -6.30
C LEU A 438 4.35 -27.30 -6.15
N PRO A 439 5.57 -27.27 -5.60
CA PRO A 439 6.34 -26.02 -5.47
C PRO A 439 6.55 -25.28 -6.81
N ASP A 440 6.64 -26.01 -7.91
CA ASP A 440 6.88 -25.47 -9.26
C ASP A 440 5.58 -25.18 -10.04
N GLY A 441 4.42 -25.32 -9.40
CA GLY A 441 3.10 -25.06 -9.97
C GLY A 441 2.18 -26.28 -9.94
N ASN A 442 0.88 -26.02 -9.93
CA ASN A 442 -0.12 -27.05 -9.73
C ASN A 442 -0.25 -27.97 -10.97
N GLN A 443 -0.29 -29.28 -10.75
CA GLN A 443 -0.60 -30.27 -11.78
C GLN A 443 -2.11 -30.54 -11.77
N ARG A 444 -2.76 -30.41 -12.93
CA ARG A 444 -4.19 -30.65 -13.10
C ARG A 444 -4.44 -31.84 -14.02
N GLU A 445 -5.33 -32.72 -13.60
CA GLU A 445 -5.81 -33.86 -14.38
C GLU A 445 -7.33 -33.75 -14.58
N GLU A 446 -7.77 -33.72 -15.83
CA GLU A 446 -9.20 -33.71 -16.18
C GLU A 446 -9.71 -35.15 -16.25
N HIS A 447 -10.68 -35.48 -15.40
CA HIS A 447 -11.29 -36.82 -15.34
C HIS A 447 -12.47 -36.96 -16.29
N TRP A 448 -13.22 -35.87 -16.49
CA TRP A 448 -14.43 -35.88 -17.29
C TRP A 448 -14.84 -34.47 -17.72
N ARG A 449 -15.39 -34.35 -18.93
CA ARG A 449 -15.96 -33.12 -19.48
C ARG A 449 -17.20 -33.43 -20.31
N SER A 450 -18.19 -32.54 -20.25
CA SER A 450 -19.39 -32.58 -21.09
C SER A 450 -19.78 -31.17 -21.53
N GLU A 451 -20.22 -31.04 -22.78
CA GLU A 451 -20.62 -29.78 -23.42
C GLU A 451 -21.84 -29.99 -24.30
N TRP A 452 -22.96 -29.32 -24.00
CA TRP A 452 -24.21 -29.45 -24.75
C TRP A 452 -24.69 -28.07 -25.24
N GLU A 453 -25.07 -27.97 -26.51
CA GLU A 453 -25.79 -26.81 -27.06
C GLU A 453 -27.27 -27.16 -27.25
N ILE A 454 -28.15 -26.41 -26.61
CA ILE A 454 -29.60 -26.68 -26.56
C ILE A 454 -30.39 -25.38 -26.74
N HIS A 455 -31.68 -25.49 -27.04
CA HIS A 455 -32.58 -24.35 -26.95
C HIS A 455 -32.94 -24.07 -25.49
N ALA A 456 -33.15 -22.80 -25.10
CA ALA A 456 -33.49 -22.45 -23.71
C ALA A 456 -34.75 -23.16 -23.18
N ALA A 457 -35.70 -23.50 -24.06
CA ALA A 457 -36.89 -24.25 -23.71
C ALA A 457 -36.61 -25.69 -23.20
N ASP A 458 -35.51 -26.30 -23.64
CA ASP A 458 -35.11 -27.66 -23.25
C ASP A 458 -34.18 -27.68 -22.03
N ALA A 459 -33.81 -26.48 -21.52
CA ALA A 459 -32.83 -26.31 -20.47
C ALA A 459 -33.12 -27.10 -19.19
N PRO A 460 -34.37 -27.19 -18.69
CA PRO A 460 -34.61 -27.90 -17.43
C PRO A 460 -34.28 -29.40 -17.50
N ALA A 461 -34.68 -30.06 -18.59
CA ALA A 461 -34.41 -31.48 -18.79
C ALA A 461 -32.92 -31.74 -19.02
N ALA A 462 -32.28 -30.91 -19.83
CA ALA A 462 -30.86 -31.02 -20.14
C ALA A 462 -29.98 -30.79 -18.89
N LEU A 463 -30.28 -29.78 -18.07
CA LEU A 463 -29.55 -29.51 -16.83
C LEU A 463 -29.68 -30.65 -15.82
N ALA A 464 -30.88 -31.23 -15.68
CA ALA A 464 -31.07 -32.37 -14.80
C ALA A 464 -30.19 -33.57 -15.22
N ALA A 465 -30.13 -33.85 -16.52
CA ALA A 465 -29.29 -34.91 -17.05
C ALA A 465 -27.79 -34.61 -16.88
N LEU A 466 -27.34 -33.40 -17.23
CA LEU A 466 -25.94 -32.97 -17.06
C LEU A 466 -25.47 -33.04 -15.60
N LEU A 467 -26.31 -32.59 -14.66
CA LEU A 467 -26.00 -32.65 -13.22
C LEU A 467 -25.93 -34.09 -12.71
N SER A 468 -26.77 -34.97 -13.24
CA SER A 468 -26.71 -36.40 -12.94
C SER A 468 -25.41 -37.02 -13.45
N GLU A 469 -25.00 -36.69 -14.67
CA GLU A 469 -23.73 -37.14 -15.25
C GLU A 469 -22.52 -36.60 -14.48
N LEU A 470 -22.53 -35.31 -14.12
CA LEU A 470 -21.49 -34.69 -13.31
C LEU A 470 -21.36 -35.42 -11.95
N THR A 471 -22.48 -35.71 -11.29
CA THR A 471 -22.47 -36.44 -10.02
C THR A 471 -21.86 -37.84 -10.18
N ALA A 472 -22.21 -38.55 -11.24
CA ALA A 472 -21.62 -39.85 -11.55
C ALA A 472 -20.12 -39.77 -11.86
N ALA A 473 -19.69 -38.74 -12.60
CA ALA A 473 -18.29 -38.49 -12.91
C ALA A 473 -17.47 -38.20 -11.64
N VAL A 474 -18.00 -37.40 -10.70
CA VAL A 474 -17.34 -37.16 -9.41
C VAL A 474 -17.22 -38.45 -8.60
N GLN A 475 -18.24 -39.30 -8.59
CA GLN A 475 -18.17 -40.61 -7.92
C GLN A 475 -17.11 -41.52 -8.55
N HIS A 476 -16.91 -41.45 -9.86
CA HIS A 476 -15.87 -42.20 -10.56
C HIS A 476 -14.47 -41.66 -10.23
N ALA A 477 -14.28 -40.33 -10.29
CA ALA A 477 -13.03 -39.64 -9.99
C ALA A 477 -12.62 -39.77 -8.51
N ARG A 478 -13.58 -40.01 -7.61
CA ARG A 478 -13.32 -40.23 -6.18
C ARG A 478 -12.28 -41.30 -5.93
N THR A 479 -12.32 -42.43 -6.65
CA THR A 479 -11.36 -43.52 -6.44
C THR A 479 -9.93 -43.03 -6.69
N ALA A 480 -9.69 -42.31 -7.79
CA ALA A 480 -8.38 -41.74 -8.11
C ALA A 480 -7.94 -40.69 -7.08
N PHE A 481 -8.87 -39.85 -6.62
CA PHE A 481 -8.63 -38.86 -5.56
C PHE A 481 -8.25 -39.52 -4.22
N ASP A 482 -8.99 -40.56 -3.80
CA ASP A 482 -8.74 -41.30 -2.57
C ASP A 482 -7.41 -42.09 -2.64
N ASP A 483 -7.09 -42.71 -3.78
CA ASP A 483 -5.84 -43.45 -4.00
C ASP A 483 -4.62 -42.52 -3.91
N THR A 484 -4.69 -41.36 -4.56
CA THR A 484 -3.61 -40.35 -4.56
C THR A 484 -3.39 -39.80 -3.16
N ARG A 485 -4.48 -39.48 -2.45
CA ARG A 485 -4.42 -39.04 -1.05
C ARG A 485 -3.76 -40.07 -0.14
N CYS A 486 -4.11 -41.35 -0.27
CA CYS A 486 -3.53 -42.41 0.55
C CYS A 486 -2.02 -42.55 0.32
N ALA A 487 -1.55 -42.38 -0.92
CA ALA A 487 -0.14 -42.43 -1.26
C ALA A 487 0.66 -41.28 -0.62
N SER A 488 0.10 -40.06 -0.59
CA SER A 488 0.75 -38.89 0.02
C SER A 488 0.92 -39.03 1.54
N SER A 489 -0.08 -39.59 2.24
CA SER A 489 0.02 -39.83 3.69
C SER A 489 1.11 -40.85 4.04
N GLN A 490 1.40 -41.82 3.17
CA GLN A 490 2.46 -42.81 3.40
C GLN A 490 3.86 -42.26 3.14
N SER A 491 4.02 -41.26 2.26
CA SER A 491 5.32 -40.64 1.99
C SER A 491 5.79 -39.67 3.07
N GLU A 492 4.87 -39.09 3.87
CA GLU A 492 5.24 -38.19 4.98
C GLU A 492 5.62 -38.95 6.27
N GLU A 493 5.25 -40.23 6.38
CA GLU A 493 5.58 -41.09 7.54
C GLU A 493 6.86 -41.92 7.37
N ALA A 494 7.56 -41.81 6.22
CA ALA A 494 8.85 -42.45 5.99
C ALA A 494 10.00 -41.50 6.38
N PRO A 495 10.85 -41.85 7.37
CA PRO A 495 11.96 -41.01 7.83
C PRO A 495 13.12 -40.89 6.84
#